data_AF-A0AAU6WP55-F1
#
_entry.id   AF-A0AAU6WP55-F1
#
_cell.length_a   1.000
_cell.length_b   1.000
_cell.length_c   1.000
_cell.angle_alpha   90.00
_cell.angle_beta   90.00
_cell.angle_gamma   90.00
#
_symmetry.space_group_name_H-M   'P 1'
#
loop_
_entity.id
_entity.type
_entity.pdbx_description
1 polymer ?
#
loop_
_entity_poly.entity_id
_entity_poly.type
_entity_poly.pdbx_seq_one_letter_code
_entity_poly.pdbx_strand_id
1 'polypeptide(L)'
;MSLVVGSLFSSCSSEREFDTEANYKSNAKISAKGRESVCDFFENSTASTVIPGIKAVNLDNSLATSCQNNILVFPTLQDYETAIVKLDQQIEDYNDAFDQQTAGMTDEEADDYAESVGFDENQPLIDFEKDLHFCSLRQYLAELDDTWLDQQGDGAWDLNTAPDEYYIDDETERALLSLGSEFIVGDCKNGYTLYKRYDWGYASFPINDIGTATDILTALNNITNPTQQPINIVGATQGQVSQAVEPYKDSGVTVVATVPAPQGGYCHSEIKDKGEHLFSSERRIMWKHKFKDAHFPNFSEQTLMKTFTKSFRKKKGKWKKFKATIFTGFYGKTATAYQCNDYGDQPLTGKERRRKKVKKREYILGDLAVKQNVFFSVHKQEGNSYQNEVY
;
A
#
# COMPACT_ATOMS: atom_id res chain seq x y z
N MET A 1 -37.29 49.74 40.39
CA MET A 1 -38.22 50.24 41.41
C MET A 1 -39.58 49.61 41.10
N SER A 2 -40.05 48.76 42.00
CA SER A 2 -41.42 48.22 42.17
C SER A 2 -42.11 47.47 41.02
N LEU A 3 -42.36 46.16 41.20
CA LEU A 3 -43.66 45.53 41.58
C LEU A 3 -44.54 45.28 40.32
N VAL A 4 -45.29 44.21 40.10
CA VAL A 4 -45.68 43.01 40.87
C VAL A 4 -46.37 42.03 39.91
N VAL A 5 -46.09 40.74 40.10
CA VAL A 5 -46.97 39.54 40.13
C VAL A 5 -48.27 39.53 39.31
N GLY A 6 -48.46 38.41 38.61
CA GLY A 6 -49.77 37.95 38.14
C GLY A 6 -49.75 36.55 37.54
N SER A 7 -49.60 35.53 38.39
CA SER A 7 -49.88 34.12 38.09
C SER A 7 -51.36 33.89 37.76
N LEU A 8 -51.70 32.83 37.00
CA LEU A 8 -52.47 31.66 37.49
C LEU A 8 -53.05 30.77 36.37
N PHE A 9 -52.83 29.46 36.57
CA PHE A 9 -53.67 28.27 36.33
C PHE A 9 -54.11 27.81 34.92
N SER A 10 -53.55 26.63 34.57
CA SER A 10 -54.24 25.34 34.36
C SER A 10 -55.35 25.20 33.31
N SER A 11 -55.15 24.29 32.35
CA SER A 11 -56.06 23.15 32.14
C SER A 11 -55.46 22.11 31.18
N CYS A 12 -55.59 20.84 31.56
CA CYS A 12 -55.25 19.64 30.79
C CYS A 12 -56.36 19.25 29.78
N SER A 13 -56.02 18.22 28.97
CA SER A 13 -56.86 17.36 28.12
C SER A 13 -57.23 17.93 26.74
N SER A 14 -57.20 17.19 25.64
CA SER A 14 -57.12 15.73 25.41
C SER A 14 -56.72 15.45 23.95
N GLU A 15 -56.10 14.29 23.75
CA GLU A 15 -55.96 13.46 22.56
C GLU A 15 -56.76 13.84 21.29
N ARG A 16 -56.06 13.88 20.15
CA ARG A 16 -56.42 13.07 18.97
C ARG A 16 -55.30 13.04 17.93
N GLU A 17 -54.97 11.81 17.55
CA GLU A 17 -54.07 11.41 16.47
C GLU A 17 -54.48 12.01 15.11
N PHE A 18 -53.48 12.46 14.36
CA PHE A 18 -53.49 12.41 12.90
C PHE A 18 -52.04 12.24 12.43
N ASP A 19 -51.72 11.03 11.97
CA ASP A 19 -50.51 10.74 11.20
C ASP A 19 -50.51 11.55 9.91
N THR A 20 -49.39 12.21 9.61
CA THR A 20 -48.89 12.30 8.22
C THR A 20 -47.40 12.62 8.22
N GLU A 21 -46.67 11.78 7.50
CA GLU A 21 -45.23 11.73 7.32
C GLU A 21 -44.62 13.03 6.75
N ALA A 22 -43.42 13.38 7.21
CA ALA A 22 -42.38 13.97 6.36
C ALA A 22 -40.99 13.82 7.01
N ASN A 23 -40.36 12.69 6.71
CA ASN A 23 -38.94 12.49 6.39
C ASN A 23 -38.00 13.72 6.55
N TYR A 24 -37.01 13.60 7.45
CA TYR A 24 -35.56 13.72 7.16
C TYR A 24 -34.79 13.67 8.49
N LYS A 25 -34.33 12.48 8.88
CA LYS A 25 -33.20 12.20 9.80
C LYS A 25 -33.00 10.69 9.91
N SER A 26 -32.45 10.08 8.86
CA SER A 26 -31.86 8.75 8.95
C SER A 26 -30.44 8.88 9.52
N ASN A 27 -30.33 9.02 10.84
CA ASN A 27 -29.10 8.67 11.55
C ASN A 27 -29.32 7.30 12.17
N ALA A 28 -28.49 6.34 11.76
CA ALA A 28 -28.46 4.98 12.27
C ALA A 28 -28.51 4.98 13.81
N LYS A 29 -29.52 4.32 14.37
CA LYS A 29 -29.56 4.00 15.80
C LYS A 29 -28.52 2.91 16.06
N ILE A 30 -27.29 3.35 16.32
CA ILE A 30 -26.25 2.49 16.90
C ILE A 30 -26.64 2.23 18.36
N SER A 31 -26.72 0.96 18.74
CA SER A 31 -26.85 0.58 20.15
C SER A 31 -25.52 0.87 20.86
N ALA A 32 -25.55 1.70 21.92
CA ALA A 32 -24.36 2.01 22.73
C ALA A 32 -23.59 0.75 23.21
N LYS A 33 -24.32 -0.36 23.36
CA LYS A 33 -23.77 -1.66 23.79
C LYS A 33 -22.83 -2.31 22.76
N GLY A 34 -23.07 -2.14 21.45
CA GLY A 34 -22.18 -2.67 20.41
C GLY A 34 -20.87 -1.89 20.31
N ARG A 35 -20.95 -0.58 20.52
CA ARG A 35 -19.77 0.30 20.49
C ARG A 35 -18.83 0.07 21.67
N GLU A 36 -19.38 -0.17 22.86
CA GLU A 36 -18.61 -0.52 24.06
C GLU A 36 -17.82 -1.82 23.83
N SER A 37 -18.46 -2.87 23.28
CA SER A 37 -17.77 -4.14 22.97
C SER A 37 -16.67 -4.04 21.90
N VAL A 38 -16.82 -3.12 20.93
CA VAL A 38 -15.77 -2.89 19.92
C VAL A 38 -14.59 -2.14 20.52
N CYS A 39 -14.83 -1.12 21.36
CA CYS A 39 -13.75 -0.42 22.03
C CYS A 39 -12.94 -1.36 22.93
N ASP A 40 -13.61 -2.17 23.75
CA ASP A 40 -12.99 -3.15 24.64
C ASP A 40 -12.09 -4.14 23.88
N PHE A 41 -12.49 -4.54 22.67
CA PHE A 41 -11.68 -5.39 21.80
C PHE A 41 -10.35 -4.71 21.42
N PHE A 42 -10.41 -3.45 21.01
CA PHE A 42 -9.22 -2.70 20.58
C PHE A 42 -8.38 -2.12 21.72
N GLU A 43 -8.88 -2.09 22.96
CA GLU A 43 -8.10 -1.64 24.12
C GLU A 43 -6.94 -2.59 24.45
N ASN A 44 -7.09 -3.89 24.15
CA ASN A 44 -6.06 -4.91 24.36
C ASN A 44 -5.05 -5.04 23.20
N SER A 45 -5.00 -4.07 22.30
CA SER A 45 -4.08 -4.08 21.16
C SER A 45 -2.62 -3.80 21.59
N THR A 46 -1.68 -4.36 20.83
CA THR A 46 -0.24 -4.14 21.04
C THR A 46 0.15 -2.79 20.46
N ALA A 47 0.65 -1.86 21.27
CA ALA A 47 1.07 -0.54 20.79
C ALA A 47 2.51 -0.57 20.28
N SER A 48 2.78 0.13 19.17
CA SER A 48 4.14 0.23 18.64
C SER A 48 5.02 1.11 19.51
N THR A 49 6.25 0.67 19.76
CA THR A 49 7.31 1.48 20.36
C THR A 49 8.11 2.24 19.30
N VAL A 50 8.08 1.79 18.04
CA VAL A 50 8.79 2.41 16.91
C VAL A 50 8.04 3.63 16.36
N ILE A 51 6.71 3.54 16.18
CA ILE A 51 5.88 4.65 15.69
C ILE A 51 4.70 4.87 16.64
N PRO A 52 4.73 5.93 17.48
CA PRO A 52 3.67 6.19 18.44
C PRO A 52 2.29 6.31 17.81
N GLY A 53 1.30 5.71 18.46
CA GLY A 53 -0.11 5.76 18.05
C GLY A 53 -0.55 4.59 17.18
N ILE A 54 0.37 3.90 16.49
CA ILE A 54 0.05 2.67 15.77
C ILE A 54 -0.11 1.54 16.77
N LYS A 55 -1.12 0.70 16.53
CA LYS A 55 -1.33 -0.53 17.29
C LYS A 55 -1.50 -1.72 16.35
N ALA A 56 -1.39 -2.92 16.88
CA ALA A 56 -1.67 -4.17 16.17
C ALA A 56 -2.65 -5.02 16.97
N VAL A 57 -3.53 -5.72 16.27
CA VAL A 57 -4.55 -6.60 16.85
C VAL A 57 -4.59 -7.93 16.10
N ASN A 58 -5.13 -8.96 16.75
CA ASN A 58 -5.57 -10.17 16.11
C ASN A 58 -7.07 -10.08 15.83
N LEU A 59 -7.45 -10.00 14.56
CA LEU A 59 -8.84 -10.06 14.10
C LEU A 59 -8.96 -11.19 13.09
N ASP A 60 -9.84 -12.17 13.35
CA ASP A 60 -10.03 -13.28 12.42
C ASP A 60 -10.48 -12.75 11.06
N ASN A 61 -9.66 -13.01 10.04
CA ASN A 61 -9.85 -12.63 8.65
C ASN A 61 -9.81 -13.85 7.72
N SER A 62 -9.89 -15.07 8.27
CA SER A 62 -9.78 -16.34 7.55
C SER A 62 -8.44 -16.59 6.82
N LEU A 63 -7.40 -15.83 7.14
CA LEU A 63 -6.04 -16.06 6.62
C LEU A 63 -5.15 -16.64 7.73
N ALA A 64 -4.48 -17.74 7.43
CA ALA A 64 -3.57 -18.36 8.37
C ALA A 64 -2.34 -17.46 8.59
N THR A 65 -1.98 -17.26 9.86
CA THR A 65 -0.77 -16.53 10.26
C THR A 65 -0.13 -17.20 11.47
N SER A 66 1.19 -17.09 11.56
CA SER A 66 1.99 -17.55 12.71
C SER A 66 2.22 -16.45 13.75
N CYS A 67 1.85 -15.20 13.45
CA CYS A 67 2.05 -14.07 14.33
C CYS A 67 0.90 -13.88 15.32
N GLN A 68 1.20 -13.22 16.44
CA GLN A 68 0.20 -12.87 17.44
C GLN A 68 -0.83 -11.90 16.88
N ASN A 69 -0.40 -10.90 16.12
CA ASN A 69 -1.27 -9.89 15.51
C ASN A 69 -1.24 -9.99 13.97
N ASN A 70 -2.34 -9.63 13.33
CA ASN A 70 -2.51 -9.78 11.88
C ASN A 70 -3.08 -8.54 11.18
N ILE A 71 -3.52 -7.51 11.91
CA ILE A 71 -3.98 -6.24 11.33
C ILE A 71 -3.45 -5.07 12.16
N LEU A 72 -2.97 -4.02 11.48
CA LEU A 72 -2.56 -2.77 12.10
C LEU A 72 -3.73 -1.79 12.22
N VAL A 73 -3.71 -1.02 13.30
CA VAL A 73 -4.69 0.00 13.65
C VAL A 73 -3.98 1.35 13.71
N PHE A 74 -4.43 2.29 12.89
CA PHE A 74 -3.92 3.65 12.80
C PHE A 74 -4.96 4.63 13.38
N PRO A 75 -4.57 5.70 14.08
CA PRO A 75 -5.55 6.65 14.60
C PRO A 75 -6.31 7.38 13.47
N THR A 76 -5.59 7.75 12.40
CA THR A 76 -6.16 8.41 11.22
C THR A 76 -5.52 7.87 9.93
N LEU A 77 -6.14 8.13 8.78
CA LEU A 77 -5.52 7.87 7.47
C LEU A 77 -4.22 8.67 7.28
N GLN A 78 -4.14 9.88 7.86
CA GLN A 78 -2.92 10.68 7.82
C GLN A 78 -1.78 10.02 8.59
N ASP A 79 -2.08 9.31 9.69
CA ASP A 79 -1.08 8.56 10.44
C ASP A 79 -0.57 7.34 9.66
N TYR A 80 -1.44 6.66 8.89
CA TYR A 80 -1.04 5.61 7.96
C TYR A 80 -0.03 6.13 6.93
N GLU A 81 -0.30 7.28 6.31
CA GLU A 81 0.63 7.91 5.36
C GLU A 81 1.94 8.35 6.03
N THR A 82 1.83 8.95 7.21
CA THR A 82 2.99 9.40 7.98
C THR A 82 3.88 8.21 8.37
N ALA A 83 3.28 7.05 8.65
CA ALA A 83 4.01 5.82 8.92
C ALA A 83 4.83 5.37 7.70
N ILE A 84 4.26 5.43 6.48
CA ILE A 84 5.00 5.12 5.24
C ILE A 84 6.23 6.03 5.12
N VAL A 85 6.05 7.34 5.27
CA VAL A 85 7.16 8.30 5.14
C VAL A 85 8.23 8.08 6.22
N LYS A 86 7.81 7.82 7.47
CA LYS A 86 8.74 7.56 8.58
C LYS A 86 9.55 6.30 8.36
N LEU A 87 8.91 5.19 7.98
CA LEU A 87 9.61 3.93 7.73
C LEU A 87 10.54 4.03 6.51
N ASP A 88 10.12 4.72 5.44
CA ASP A 88 11.01 5.03 4.30
C ASP A 88 12.26 5.78 4.76
N GLN A 89 12.11 6.80 5.62
CA GLN A 89 13.26 7.55 6.15
C GLN A 89 14.16 6.67 7.03
N GLN A 90 13.61 5.81 7.88
CA GLN A 90 14.40 4.90 8.70
C GLN A 90 15.22 3.92 7.86
N ILE A 91 14.65 3.41 6.76
CA ILE A 91 15.39 2.58 5.78
C ILE A 91 16.55 3.38 5.19
N GLU A 92 16.30 4.60 4.74
CA GLU A 92 17.34 5.44 4.14
C GLU A 92 18.47 5.73 5.13
N ASP A 93 18.15 6.15 6.35
CA ASP A 93 19.13 6.45 7.39
C ASP A 93 19.97 5.21 7.76
N TYR A 94 19.31 4.06 7.93
CA TYR A 94 19.96 2.79 8.26
C TYR A 94 20.93 2.35 7.17
N ASN A 95 20.51 2.45 5.90
CA ASN A 95 21.37 2.04 4.81
C ASN A 95 22.46 3.08 4.49
N ASP A 96 22.20 4.37 4.65
CA ASP A 96 23.22 5.42 4.46
C ASP A 96 24.33 5.28 5.52
N ALA A 97 24.00 4.87 6.75
CA ALA A 97 24.99 4.56 7.78
C ALA A 97 25.89 3.37 7.37
N PHE A 98 25.32 2.33 6.75
CA PHE A 98 26.11 1.21 6.22
C PHE A 98 26.98 1.62 5.04
N ASP A 99 26.47 2.44 4.13
CA ASP A 99 27.25 2.94 2.99
C ASP A 99 28.44 3.77 3.44
N GLN A 100 28.29 4.58 4.50
CA GLN A 100 29.40 5.34 5.08
C GLN A 100 30.50 4.41 5.61
N GLN A 101 30.13 3.29 6.24
CA GLN A 101 31.09 2.29 6.72
C GLN A 101 31.80 1.55 5.58
N THR A 102 31.18 1.47 4.41
CA THR A 102 31.69 0.75 3.24
C THR A 102 32.13 1.66 2.09
N ALA A 103 32.29 2.96 2.35
CA ALA A 103 32.54 3.97 1.30
C ALA A 103 33.85 3.72 0.52
N GLY A 104 34.85 3.10 1.14
CA GLY A 104 36.12 2.74 0.51
C GLY A 104 36.11 1.37 -0.22
N MET A 105 35.02 0.62 -0.13
CA MET A 105 34.90 -0.72 -0.71
C MET A 105 34.31 -0.65 -2.13
N THR A 106 34.69 -1.61 -2.99
CA THR A 106 33.96 -1.85 -4.25
C THR A 106 32.54 -2.37 -3.97
N ASP A 107 31.68 -2.38 -4.98
CA ASP A 107 30.32 -2.93 -4.83
C ASP A 107 30.36 -4.42 -4.45
N GLU A 108 31.30 -5.20 -4.99
CA GLU A 108 31.48 -6.59 -4.59
C GLU A 108 31.96 -6.75 -3.14
N GLU A 109 32.95 -5.97 -2.73
CA GLU A 109 33.49 -6.02 -1.35
C GLU A 109 32.42 -5.60 -0.32
N ALA A 110 31.64 -4.57 -0.63
CA ALA A 110 30.56 -4.10 0.23
C ALA A 110 29.42 -5.12 0.34
N ASP A 111 29.07 -5.80 -0.76
CA ASP A 111 28.05 -6.86 -0.77
C ASP A 111 28.51 -8.11 -0.02
N ASP A 112 29.76 -8.55 -0.21
CA ASP A 112 30.32 -9.67 0.55
C ASP A 112 30.44 -9.33 2.05
N TYR A 113 30.80 -8.09 2.39
CA TYR A 113 30.79 -7.61 3.78
C TYR A 113 29.37 -7.61 4.37
N ALA A 114 28.37 -7.09 3.62
CA ALA A 114 26.97 -7.10 4.02
C ALA A 114 26.48 -8.53 4.33
N GLU A 115 26.80 -9.50 3.48
CA GLU A 115 26.50 -10.91 3.74
C GLU A 115 27.20 -11.43 5.00
N SER A 116 28.48 -11.08 5.21
CA SER A 116 29.27 -11.57 6.34
C SER A 116 28.76 -11.10 7.71
N VAL A 117 28.18 -9.90 7.78
CA VAL A 117 27.63 -9.32 9.01
C VAL A 117 26.12 -9.49 9.13
N GLY A 118 25.47 -10.13 8.14
CA GLY A 118 24.03 -10.33 8.12
C GLY A 118 23.22 -9.04 7.93
N PHE A 119 23.76 -8.07 7.19
CA PHE A 119 23.09 -6.80 6.93
C PHE A 119 21.87 -6.99 6.00
N ASP A 120 20.69 -6.60 6.50
CA ASP A 120 19.44 -6.56 5.73
C ASP A 120 19.01 -5.11 5.50
N GLU A 121 18.85 -4.70 4.23
CA GLU A 121 18.46 -3.32 3.86
C GLU A 121 17.09 -2.92 4.43
N ASN A 122 16.24 -3.90 4.74
CA ASN A 122 14.90 -3.71 5.27
C ASN A 122 14.82 -3.93 6.79
N GLN A 123 15.96 -3.96 7.49
CA GLN A 123 15.98 -4.18 8.95
C GLN A 123 15.01 -3.26 9.72
N PRO A 124 14.86 -1.96 9.40
CA PRO A 124 13.87 -1.11 10.09
C PRO A 124 12.42 -1.60 9.95
N LEU A 125 12.05 -2.16 8.80
CA LEU A 125 10.72 -2.75 8.60
C LEU A 125 10.55 -4.03 9.41
N ILE A 126 11.59 -4.87 9.43
CA ILE A 126 11.61 -6.12 10.19
C ILE A 126 11.49 -5.84 11.70
N ASP A 127 12.17 -4.80 12.19
CA ASP A 127 12.12 -4.42 13.60
C ASP A 127 10.75 -3.86 13.98
N PHE A 128 10.14 -3.06 13.10
CA PHE A 128 8.76 -2.58 13.27
C PHE A 128 7.74 -3.73 13.33
N GLU A 129 7.86 -4.72 12.44
CA GLU A 129 6.98 -5.90 12.44
C GLU A 129 7.15 -6.74 13.72
N LYS A 130 8.39 -6.91 14.19
CA LYS A 130 8.70 -7.64 15.43
C LYS A 130 8.19 -6.94 16.67
N ASP A 131 8.34 -5.62 16.76
CA ASP A 131 7.84 -4.77 17.85
C ASP A 131 6.34 -4.96 18.08
N LEU A 132 5.59 -5.13 16.99
CA LEU A 132 4.14 -5.32 17.02
C LEU A 132 3.70 -6.79 17.01
N HIS A 133 4.63 -7.75 16.98
CA HIS A 133 4.34 -9.17 16.77
C HIS A 133 3.39 -9.41 15.60
N PHE A 134 3.64 -8.72 14.48
CA PHE A 134 2.74 -8.58 13.34
C PHE A 134 3.29 -9.26 12.09
N CYS A 135 2.45 -10.06 11.41
CA CYS A 135 2.80 -10.68 10.13
C CYS A 135 2.30 -9.81 8.98
N SER A 136 3.25 -9.16 8.30
CA SER A 136 2.96 -8.24 7.20
C SER A 136 2.91 -8.95 5.84
N LEU A 137 2.27 -8.29 4.88
CA LEU A 137 2.36 -8.65 3.47
C LEU A 137 3.81 -8.63 2.96
N ARG A 138 4.65 -7.72 3.46
CA ARG A 138 6.07 -7.59 3.06
C ARG A 138 6.83 -8.86 3.40
N GLN A 139 6.69 -9.37 4.63
CA GLN A 139 7.38 -10.58 5.07
C GLN A 139 7.00 -11.77 4.17
N TYR A 140 5.70 -11.98 3.96
CA TYR A 140 5.18 -13.06 3.12
C TYR A 140 5.70 -12.98 1.68
N LEU A 141 5.69 -11.78 1.07
CA LEU A 141 6.20 -11.59 -0.29
C LEU A 141 7.72 -11.75 -0.38
N ALA A 142 8.48 -11.38 0.65
CA ALA A 142 9.93 -11.56 0.68
C ALA A 142 10.32 -13.04 0.66
N GLU A 143 9.66 -13.88 1.45
CA GLU A 143 9.89 -15.34 1.47
C GLU A 143 9.60 -15.99 0.11
N LEU A 144 8.54 -15.53 -0.55
CA LEU A 144 8.18 -16.00 -1.88
C LEU A 144 9.15 -15.49 -2.95
N ASP A 145 9.62 -14.25 -2.86
CA ASP A 145 10.56 -13.65 -3.81
C ASP A 145 11.91 -14.39 -3.79
N ASP A 146 12.38 -14.80 -2.61
CA ASP A 146 13.60 -15.60 -2.47
C ASP A 146 13.41 -17.01 -3.06
N THR A 147 12.26 -17.65 -2.82
CA THR A 147 11.90 -18.95 -3.41
C THR A 147 11.80 -18.86 -4.94
N TRP A 148 11.22 -17.78 -5.46
CA TRP A 148 11.11 -17.53 -6.89
C TRP A 148 12.49 -17.32 -7.51
N LEU A 149 13.36 -16.55 -6.85
CA LEU A 149 14.72 -16.27 -7.34
C LEU A 149 15.59 -17.54 -7.42
N ASP A 150 15.44 -18.45 -6.45
CA ASP A 150 16.15 -19.74 -6.43
C ASP A 150 15.78 -20.68 -7.59
N GLN A 151 14.63 -20.47 -8.22
CA GLN A 151 14.17 -21.23 -9.38
C GLN A 151 14.67 -20.66 -10.72
N GLN A 152 15.27 -19.47 -10.69
CA GLN A 152 15.66 -18.78 -11.91
C GLN A 152 17.00 -19.28 -12.49
N GLY A 153 17.01 -19.44 -13.81
CA GLY A 153 18.19 -19.83 -14.59
C GLY A 153 18.85 -18.67 -15.33
N ASP A 154 19.73 -18.99 -16.28
CA ASP A 154 20.44 -18.01 -17.12
C ASP A 154 19.61 -17.46 -18.27
N GLY A 155 18.47 -18.11 -18.58
CA GLY A 155 17.54 -17.64 -19.59
C GLY A 155 16.80 -16.35 -19.18
N ALA A 156 15.85 -15.97 -20.04
CA ALA A 156 14.89 -14.92 -19.71
C ALA A 156 14.02 -15.36 -18.52
N TRP A 157 13.80 -14.46 -17.57
CA TRP A 157 12.93 -14.72 -16.42
C TRP A 157 11.47 -14.45 -16.76
N ASP A 158 10.56 -15.29 -16.27
CA ASP A 158 9.13 -15.01 -16.35
C ASP A 158 8.72 -14.03 -15.24
N LEU A 159 8.84 -12.74 -15.55
CA LEU A 159 8.52 -11.66 -14.63
C LEU A 159 7.03 -11.58 -14.28
N ASN A 160 6.13 -12.37 -14.90
CA ASN A 160 4.72 -12.43 -14.49
C ASN A 160 4.48 -13.34 -13.29
N THR A 161 5.46 -14.18 -12.95
CA THR A 161 5.40 -15.07 -11.79
C THR A 161 6.17 -14.52 -10.59
N ALA A 162 6.89 -13.41 -10.78
CA ALA A 162 7.65 -12.77 -9.72
C ALA A 162 6.69 -12.27 -8.62
N PRO A 163 6.88 -12.64 -7.34
CA PRO A 163 6.03 -12.18 -6.24
C PRO A 163 5.98 -10.66 -6.10
N ASP A 164 7.02 -9.97 -6.56
CA ASP A 164 7.05 -8.50 -6.60
C ASP A 164 6.02 -7.88 -7.56
N GLU A 165 5.37 -8.70 -8.40
CA GLU A 165 4.28 -8.24 -9.27
C GLU A 165 2.98 -7.92 -8.55
N TYR A 166 2.87 -8.31 -7.28
CA TYR A 166 1.74 -7.94 -6.45
C TYR A 166 1.36 -6.45 -6.60
N TYR A 167 0.06 -6.18 -6.71
CA TYR A 167 -0.48 -4.86 -7.07
C TYR A 167 -0.08 -3.71 -6.13
N ILE A 168 0.18 -4.02 -4.86
CA ILE A 168 0.94 -3.17 -3.94
C ILE A 168 2.41 -3.52 -4.11
N ASP A 169 3.22 -2.59 -4.62
CA ASP A 169 4.62 -2.82 -5.03
C ASP A 169 5.65 -2.03 -4.19
N ASP A 170 5.22 -1.52 -3.04
CA ASP A 170 6.08 -0.81 -2.10
C ASP A 170 6.30 -1.64 -0.83
N GLU A 171 7.55 -1.94 -0.51
CA GLU A 171 7.89 -2.77 0.66
C GLU A 171 7.50 -2.10 1.98
N THR A 172 7.57 -0.78 2.03
CA THR A 172 7.17 0.00 3.20
C THR A 172 5.65 -0.01 3.38
N GLU A 173 4.90 0.15 2.29
CA GLU A 173 3.43 0.00 2.34
C GLU A 173 3.03 -1.44 2.69
N ARG A 174 3.68 -2.44 2.08
CA ARG A 174 3.46 -3.87 2.40
C ARG A 174 3.76 -4.20 3.86
N ALA A 175 4.68 -3.49 4.51
CA ALA A 175 5.00 -3.67 5.93
C ALA A 175 3.90 -3.14 6.86
N LEU A 176 2.97 -2.33 6.35
CA LEU A 176 1.85 -1.76 7.09
C LEU A 176 0.51 -2.50 6.85
N LEU A 177 0.53 -3.55 6.03
CA LEU A 177 -0.66 -4.25 5.57
C LEU A 177 -0.64 -5.71 5.99
N SER A 178 -1.81 -6.22 6.38
CA SER A 178 -2.00 -7.66 6.62
C SER A 178 -1.72 -8.47 5.33
N LEU A 179 -1.66 -9.80 5.45
CA LEU A 179 -1.58 -10.70 4.29
C LEU A 179 -2.72 -10.50 3.26
N GLY A 180 -3.88 -10.07 3.74
CA GLY A 180 -5.04 -9.75 2.90
C GLY A 180 -5.02 -8.32 2.35
N SER A 181 -3.96 -7.56 2.56
CA SER A 181 -3.89 -6.12 2.25
C SER A 181 -4.91 -5.28 3.03
N GLU A 182 -5.05 -5.57 4.33
CA GLU A 182 -5.97 -4.89 5.24
C GLU A 182 -5.25 -4.02 6.27
N PHE A 183 -5.93 -2.97 6.70
CA PHE A 183 -5.60 -2.16 7.87
C PHE A 183 -6.87 -1.49 8.43
N ILE A 184 -6.79 -0.98 9.66
CA ILE A 184 -7.89 -0.31 10.34
C ILE A 184 -7.49 1.13 10.64
N VAL A 185 -8.45 2.05 10.53
CA VAL A 185 -8.32 3.44 10.92
C VAL A 185 -9.35 3.79 11.98
N GLY A 186 -8.94 4.54 12.99
CA GLY A 186 -9.83 5.18 13.95
C GLY A 186 -9.46 4.90 15.40
N ASP A 187 -10.38 5.26 16.27
CA ASP A 187 -10.27 5.10 17.72
C ASP A 187 -11.67 4.90 18.33
N CYS A 188 -11.74 4.64 19.63
CA CYS A 188 -13.03 4.44 20.30
C CYS A 188 -13.98 5.65 20.18
N LYS A 189 -13.42 6.88 20.14
CA LYS A 189 -14.19 8.13 20.11
C LYS A 189 -14.78 8.40 18.73
N ASN A 190 -14.09 8.04 17.66
CA ASN A 190 -14.48 8.30 16.28
C ASN A 190 -15.08 7.06 15.60
N GLY A 191 -14.91 5.88 16.21
CA GLY A 191 -15.23 4.60 15.60
C GLY A 191 -14.05 4.08 14.79
N TYR A 192 -14.08 2.79 14.46
CA TYR A 192 -13.07 2.14 13.64
C TYR A 192 -13.64 1.87 12.24
N THR A 193 -12.82 2.00 11.21
CA THR A 193 -13.14 1.65 9.83
C THR A 193 -12.04 0.74 9.29
N LEU A 194 -12.44 -0.40 8.75
CA LEU A 194 -11.52 -1.30 8.07
C LEU A 194 -11.37 -0.88 6.62
N TYR A 195 -10.16 -0.97 6.10
CA TYR A 195 -9.82 -0.79 4.70
C TYR A 195 -9.15 -2.05 4.15
N LYS A 196 -9.56 -2.48 2.96
CA LYS A 196 -8.93 -3.55 2.20
C LYS A 196 -8.58 -3.07 0.80
N ARG A 197 -7.30 -3.15 0.43
CA ARG A 197 -6.77 -2.68 -0.85
C ARG A 197 -6.96 -3.71 -1.96
N TYR A 198 -7.14 -3.21 -3.18
CA TYR A 198 -7.13 -3.96 -4.45
C TYR A 198 -6.32 -3.19 -5.51
N ASP A 199 -6.04 -3.81 -6.66
CA ASP A 199 -5.33 -3.14 -7.76
C ASP A 199 -6.12 -1.96 -8.36
N TRP A 200 -7.45 -2.09 -8.37
CA TRP A 200 -8.40 -1.11 -8.92
C TRP A 200 -8.98 -0.13 -7.89
N GLY A 201 -8.65 -0.27 -6.60
CA GLY A 201 -9.25 0.55 -5.55
C GLY A 201 -9.25 -0.08 -4.17
N TYR A 202 -10.34 0.08 -3.43
CA TYR A 202 -10.48 -0.45 -2.08
C TYR A 202 -11.94 -0.77 -1.71
N ALA A 203 -12.09 -1.66 -0.73
CA ALA A 203 -13.32 -1.80 0.03
C ALA A 203 -13.10 -1.23 1.44
N SER A 204 -14.14 -0.64 2.03
CA SER A 204 -14.09 -0.16 3.41
C SER A 204 -15.43 -0.32 4.11
N PHE A 205 -15.41 -0.50 5.43
CA PHE A 205 -16.62 -0.58 6.24
C PHE A 205 -16.37 -0.22 7.71
N PRO A 206 -17.33 0.41 8.39
CA PRO A 206 -17.23 0.68 9.82
C PRO A 206 -17.29 -0.63 10.61
N ILE A 207 -16.45 -0.76 11.63
CA ILE A 207 -16.48 -1.89 12.57
C ILE A 207 -17.44 -1.53 13.70
N ASN A 208 -18.72 -1.89 13.52
CA ASN A 208 -19.75 -1.70 14.54
C ASN A 208 -19.93 -2.93 15.45
N ASP A 209 -19.51 -4.09 14.96
CA ASP A 209 -19.57 -5.39 15.61
C ASP A 209 -18.41 -6.26 15.09
N ILE A 210 -17.70 -6.95 15.99
CA ILE A 210 -16.51 -7.74 15.63
C ILE A 210 -16.89 -8.96 14.77
N GLY A 211 -18.00 -9.64 15.09
CA GLY A 211 -18.46 -10.82 14.34
C GLY A 211 -18.79 -10.46 12.89
N THR A 212 -19.57 -9.40 12.70
CA THR A 212 -19.92 -8.88 11.37
C THR A 212 -18.67 -8.46 10.58
N ALA A 213 -17.68 -7.83 11.23
CA ALA A 213 -16.42 -7.47 10.58
C ALA A 213 -15.63 -8.70 10.11
N THR A 214 -15.54 -9.75 10.94
CA THR A 214 -14.92 -11.04 10.59
C THR A 214 -15.65 -11.73 9.43
N ASP A 215 -16.99 -11.72 9.42
CA ASP A 215 -17.78 -12.30 8.33
C ASP A 215 -17.51 -11.59 6.99
N ILE A 216 -17.47 -10.25 6.99
CA ILE A 216 -17.15 -9.46 5.80
C ILE A 216 -15.73 -9.76 5.32
N LEU A 217 -14.74 -9.76 6.23
CA LEU A 217 -13.35 -10.08 5.88
C LEU A 217 -13.22 -11.47 5.29
N THR A 218 -13.90 -12.46 5.88
CA THR A 218 -13.93 -13.84 5.40
C THR A 218 -14.50 -13.92 4.00
N ALA A 219 -15.63 -13.24 3.74
CA ALA A 219 -16.21 -13.17 2.40
C ALA A 219 -15.22 -12.56 1.39
N LEU A 220 -14.53 -11.47 1.77
CA LEU A 220 -13.57 -10.77 0.92
C LEU A 220 -12.29 -11.57 0.64
N ASN A 221 -11.78 -12.30 1.64
CA ASN A 221 -10.56 -13.11 1.52
C ASN A 221 -10.77 -14.43 0.79
N ASN A 222 -12.02 -14.93 0.73
CA ASN A 222 -12.37 -16.15 0.02
C ASN A 222 -12.65 -15.96 -1.48
N ILE A 223 -12.70 -14.73 -1.99
CA ILE A 223 -13.05 -14.45 -3.40
C ILE A 223 -12.07 -15.11 -4.38
N THR A 224 -10.80 -15.22 -4.00
CA THR A 224 -9.74 -15.93 -4.74
C THR A 224 -8.56 -16.03 -3.79
N ASN A 225 -8.17 -17.24 -3.38
CA ASN A 225 -7.23 -17.46 -2.29
C ASN A 225 -5.85 -16.82 -2.58
N PRO A 226 -5.46 -15.72 -1.92
CA PRO A 226 -4.22 -15.00 -2.22
C PRO A 226 -2.97 -15.74 -1.68
N THR A 227 -3.14 -16.78 -0.87
CA THR A 227 -2.03 -17.46 -0.18
C THR A 227 -1.48 -18.67 -0.93
N GLN A 228 -1.95 -18.97 -2.14
CA GLN A 228 -1.42 -20.05 -2.98
C GLN A 228 -0.68 -19.46 -4.18
N GLN A 229 0.48 -20.02 -4.51
CA GLN A 229 1.22 -19.67 -5.73
C GLN A 229 0.45 -20.14 -6.98
N PRO A 230 0.36 -19.32 -8.05
CA PRO A 230 0.78 -17.92 -8.11
C PRO A 230 -0.12 -17.07 -7.21
N ILE A 231 0.49 -16.23 -6.35
CA ILE A 231 -0.22 -15.25 -5.53
C ILE A 231 -1.20 -14.52 -6.44
N ASN A 232 -2.40 -14.18 -5.96
CA ASN A 232 -3.33 -13.38 -6.74
C ASN A 232 -2.75 -11.96 -6.96
N ILE A 233 -1.87 -11.84 -7.94
CA ILE A 233 -1.06 -10.67 -8.31
C ILE A 233 -1.95 -9.50 -8.73
N VAL A 234 -3.14 -9.81 -9.28
CA VAL A 234 -4.13 -8.83 -9.76
C VAL A 234 -5.22 -8.57 -8.71
N GLY A 235 -5.38 -9.47 -7.73
CA GLY A 235 -6.46 -9.41 -6.74
C GLY A 235 -7.83 -9.83 -7.30
N ALA A 236 -8.87 -9.66 -6.50
CA ALA A 236 -10.25 -9.84 -6.95
C ALA A 236 -10.69 -8.65 -7.81
N THR A 237 -11.54 -8.89 -8.81
CA THR A 237 -12.15 -7.80 -9.60
C THR A 237 -13.19 -7.03 -8.77
N GLN A 238 -13.46 -5.78 -9.14
CA GLN A 238 -14.49 -4.96 -8.48
C GLN A 238 -15.85 -5.67 -8.44
N GLY A 239 -16.26 -6.30 -9.55
CA GLY A 239 -17.54 -7.03 -9.62
C GLY A 239 -17.61 -8.20 -8.64
N GLN A 240 -16.53 -8.97 -8.51
CA GLN A 240 -16.47 -10.08 -7.53
C GLN A 240 -16.53 -9.55 -6.09
N VAL A 241 -15.85 -8.44 -5.80
CA VAL A 241 -15.88 -7.79 -4.48
C VAL A 241 -17.28 -7.28 -4.15
N SER A 242 -17.93 -6.55 -5.07
CA SER A 242 -19.30 -6.08 -4.89
C SER A 242 -20.28 -7.24 -4.66
N GLN A 243 -20.12 -8.35 -5.40
CA GLN A 243 -20.97 -9.53 -5.21
C GLN A 243 -20.75 -10.19 -3.85
N ALA A 244 -19.50 -10.28 -3.38
CA ALA A 244 -19.18 -10.92 -2.11
C ALA A 244 -19.70 -10.12 -0.90
N VAL A 245 -19.79 -8.79 -1.00
CA VAL A 245 -20.25 -7.93 0.09
C VAL A 245 -21.71 -7.54 0.03
N GLU A 246 -22.43 -7.88 -1.04
CA GLU A 246 -23.87 -7.61 -1.17
C GLU A 246 -24.71 -8.08 0.03
N PRO A 247 -24.46 -9.25 0.66
CA PRO A 247 -25.17 -9.66 1.88
C PRO A 247 -24.98 -8.72 3.08
N TYR A 248 -23.94 -7.88 3.04
CA TYR A 248 -23.53 -6.99 4.13
C TYR A 248 -23.72 -5.51 3.80
N LYS A 249 -24.42 -5.16 2.72
CA LYS A 249 -24.61 -3.75 2.31
C LYS A 249 -25.17 -2.85 3.42
N ASP A 250 -26.04 -3.40 4.27
CA ASP A 250 -26.65 -2.70 5.40
C ASP A 250 -25.65 -2.44 6.55
N SER A 251 -24.47 -3.04 6.50
CA SER A 251 -23.35 -2.80 7.43
C SER A 251 -22.48 -1.60 7.03
N GLY A 252 -22.85 -0.86 5.97
CA GLY A 252 -22.12 0.33 5.52
C GLY A 252 -20.88 0.01 4.69
N VAL A 253 -20.84 -1.16 4.04
CA VAL A 253 -19.74 -1.52 3.15
C VAL A 253 -19.73 -0.61 1.93
N THR A 254 -18.57 -0.03 1.65
CA THR A 254 -18.33 0.83 0.48
C THR A 254 -17.25 0.21 -0.39
N VAL A 255 -17.53 0.08 -1.68
CA VAL A 255 -16.59 -0.38 -2.70
C VAL A 255 -16.26 0.80 -3.60
N VAL A 256 -15.02 1.28 -3.55
CA VAL A 256 -14.58 2.47 -4.29
C VAL A 256 -13.53 2.06 -5.29
N ALA A 257 -13.85 2.27 -6.58
CA ALA A 257 -12.87 2.14 -7.64
C ALA A 257 -12.14 3.46 -7.85
N THR A 258 -10.82 3.39 -8.02
CA THR A 258 -10.04 4.47 -8.61
C THR A 258 -10.36 4.46 -10.09
N VAL A 259 -11.09 5.47 -10.56
CA VAL A 259 -11.45 5.57 -11.98
C VAL A 259 -10.25 6.18 -12.68
N PRO A 260 -9.51 5.43 -13.53
CA PRO A 260 -8.47 6.05 -14.32
C PRO A 260 -9.09 7.15 -15.18
N ALA A 261 -8.42 8.30 -15.26
CA ALA A 261 -8.89 9.42 -16.07
C ALA A 261 -9.20 8.94 -17.51
N PRO A 262 -10.39 9.29 -18.06
CA PRO A 262 -10.78 8.92 -19.42
C PRO A 262 -9.67 9.22 -20.44
N GLN A 263 -9.27 8.20 -21.19
CA GLN A 263 -8.15 8.31 -22.11
C GLN A 263 -8.56 8.94 -23.44
N GLY A 264 -7.80 9.94 -23.89
CA GLY A 264 -7.84 10.44 -25.26
C GLY A 264 -6.81 9.73 -26.13
N GLY A 265 -7.25 9.07 -27.21
CA GLY A 265 -6.44 8.69 -28.38
C GLY A 265 -5.11 7.96 -28.13
N TYR A 266 -4.02 8.72 -27.97
CA TYR A 266 -2.61 8.29 -28.07
C TYR A 266 -1.75 8.57 -26.83
N CYS A 267 -2.35 8.97 -25.70
CA CYS A 267 -1.65 9.04 -24.41
C CYS A 267 -2.31 8.16 -23.35
N HIS A 268 -1.50 7.78 -22.37
CA HIS A 268 -1.81 6.79 -21.37
C HIS A 268 -1.81 7.42 -19.98
N SER A 269 -2.95 7.35 -19.31
CA SER A 269 -3.14 7.78 -17.92
C SER A 269 -2.77 6.68 -16.91
N GLU A 270 -2.57 5.45 -17.39
CA GLU A 270 -2.08 4.32 -16.61
C GLU A 270 -1.02 3.55 -17.40
N ILE A 271 0.13 3.33 -16.79
CA ILE A 271 1.22 2.48 -17.28
C ILE A 271 1.67 1.57 -16.16
N LYS A 272 1.78 0.29 -16.49
CA LYS A 272 2.51 -0.71 -15.70
C LYS A 272 3.46 -1.38 -16.68
N ASP A 273 4.73 -1.03 -16.59
CA ASP A 273 5.77 -1.56 -17.46
C ASP A 273 6.85 -2.20 -16.61
N LYS A 274 7.48 -3.27 -17.11
CA LYS A 274 8.50 -4.02 -16.39
C LYS A 274 9.41 -4.73 -17.36
N GLY A 275 10.62 -5.01 -16.89
CA GLY A 275 11.55 -5.76 -17.69
C GLY A 275 12.79 -6.14 -16.91
N GLU A 276 13.67 -6.81 -17.63
CA GLU A 276 15.00 -7.16 -17.15
C GLU A 276 16.04 -6.82 -18.20
N HIS A 277 17.28 -6.67 -17.75
CA HIS A 277 18.40 -6.50 -18.64
C HIS A 277 19.63 -7.23 -18.08
N LEU A 278 20.28 -7.99 -18.95
CA LEU A 278 21.50 -8.72 -18.64
C LEU A 278 22.71 -7.91 -19.13
N PHE A 279 23.43 -7.28 -18.20
CA PHE A 279 24.67 -6.55 -18.53
C PHE A 279 25.82 -7.51 -18.83
N SER A 280 25.83 -8.67 -18.20
CA SER A 280 26.78 -9.76 -18.44
C SER A 280 26.21 -11.09 -17.96
N SER A 281 26.88 -12.21 -18.23
CA SER A 281 26.49 -13.54 -17.72
C SER A 281 26.36 -13.61 -16.19
N GLU A 282 26.88 -12.64 -15.46
CA GLU A 282 26.83 -12.59 -14.00
C GLU A 282 26.09 -11.38 -13.43
N ARG A 283 25.65 -10.42 -14.25
CA ARG A 283 25.02 -9.17 -13.78
C ARG A 283 23.70 -8.92 -14.50
N ARG A 284 22.64 -8.78 -13.72
CA ARG A 284 21.28 -8.56 -14.22
C ARG A 284 20.59 -7.48 -13.39
N ILE A 285 19.78 -6.67 -14.05
CA ILE A 285 18.80 -5.81 -13.39
C ILE A 285 17.39 -6.26 -13.74
N MET A 286 16.46 -6.01 -12.81
CA MET A 286 15.03 -6.01 -13.07
C MET A 286 14.51 -4.62 -12.74
N TRP A 287 13.57 -4.12 -13.52
CA TRP A 287 12.98 -2.81 -13.30
C TRP A 287 11.47 -2.87 -13.46
N LYS A 288 10.81 -1.91 -12.83
CA LYS A 288 9.37 -1.67 -12.99
C LYS A 288 9.14 -0.17 -13.06
N HIS A 289 8.18 0.20 -13.89
CA HIS A 289 7.65 1.54 -14.01
C HIS A 289 6.15 1.51 -13.78
N LYS A 290 5.66 2.50 -13.02
CA LYS A 290 4.25 2.69 -12.73
C LYS A 290 3.92 4.17 -12.87
N PHE A 291 2.95 4.44 -13.71
CA PHE A 291 2.32 5.74 -13.85
C PHE A 291 0.83 5.50 -13.66
N LYS A 292 0.20 6.08 -12.64
CA LYS A 292 -1.24 5.93 -12.45
C LYS A 292 -1.80 6.99 -11.53
N ASP A 293 -3.12 7.12 -11.54
CA ASP A 293 -3.83 7.84 -10.49
C ASP A 293 -3.47 7.27 -9.10
N ALA A 294 -3.14 8.18 -8.18
CA ALA A 294 -2.77 7.87 -6.81
C ALA A 294 -3.98 7.80 -5.88
N HIS A 295 -5.21 7.89 -6.41
CA HIS A 295 -6.41 8.01 -5.60
C HIS A 295 -6.53 6.90 -4.54
N PHE A 296 -6.47 7.36 -3.31
CA PHE A 296 -6.81 6.67 -2.09
C PHE A 296 -7.52 7.74 -1.23
N PRO A 297 -8.34 7.43 -0.20
CA PRO A 297 -9.22 8.41 0.47
C PRO A 297 -8.64 9.81 0.81
N ASN A 298 -7.31 9.95 0.92
CA ASN A 298 -6.60 11.21 1.15
C ASN A 298 -5.75 11.74 -0.03
N PHE A 299 -5.55 10.97 -1.10
CA PHE A 299 -4.78 11.34 -2.29
C PHE A 299 -5.72 11.69 -3.46
N SER A 300 -6.62 12.67 -3.28
CA SER A 300 -7.39 13.17 -4.41
C SER A 300 -6.50 14.00 -5.34
N GLU A 301 -6.67 13.82 -6.66
CA GLU A 301 -6.07 14.66 -7.71
C GLU A 301 -4.53 14.59 -7.78
N GLN A 302 -3.94 13.42 -7.56
CA GLN A 302 -2.50 13.22 -7.72
C GLN A 302 -2.22 12.04 -8.65
N THR A 303 -1.26 12.21 -9.54
CA THR A 303 -0.69 11.12 -10.33
C THR A 303 0.56 10.60 -9.61
N LEU A 304 0.60 9.29 -9.35
CA LEU A 304 1.76 8.57 -8.86
C LEU A 304 2.67 8.21 -10.04
N MET A 305 3.92 8.64 -9.95
CA MET A 305 5.02 8.20 -10.80
C MET A 305 6.02 7.45 -9.96
N LYS A 306 6.23 6.17 -10.27
CA LYS A 306 7.14 5.31 -9.53
C LYS A 306 7.97 4.49 -10.50
N THR A 307 9.27 4.41 -10.21
CA THR A 307 10.17 3.48 -10.87
C THR A 307 11.10 2.85 -9.84
N PHE A 308 11.50 1.61 -10.07
CA PHE A 308 12.55 0.98 -9.30
C PHE A 308 13.47 0.15 -10.17
N THR A 309 14.65 -0.11 -9.62
CA THR A 309 15.63 -1.05 -10.15
C THR A 309 16.06 -1.98 -9.04
N LYS A 310 16.01 -3.29 -9.28
CA LYS A 310 16.64 -4.32 -8.46
C LYS A 310 17.90 -4.83 -9.17
N SER A 311 18.98 -5.02 -8.43
CA SER A 311 20.23 -5.58 -8.95
C SER A 311 20.41 -7.03 -8.51
N PHE A 312 20.92 -7.84 -9.42
CA PHE A 312 21.20 -9.24 -9.21
C PHE A 312 22.60 -9.60 -9.71
N ARG A 313 23.21 -10.54 -8.99
CA ARG A 313 24.50 -11.13 -9.37
C ARG A 313 24.43 -12.64 -9.24
N LYS A 314 25.11 -13.32 -10.15
CA LYS A 314 25.31 -14.76 -10.05
C LYS A 314 26.44 -15.06 -9.06
N LYS A 315 26.13 -15.75 -7.96
CA LYS A 315 27.11 -16.24 -6.96
C LYS A 315 27.02 -17.77 -6.88
N LYS A 316 28.16 -18.45 -7.11
CA LYS A 316 28.26 -19.93 -7.09
C LYS A 316 27.19 -20.61 -7.98
N GLY A 317 26.95 -20.04 -9.17
CA GLY A 317 26.00 -20.59 -10.13
C GLY A 317 24.52 -20.23 -9.90
N LYS A 318 24.19 -19.52 -8.82
CA LYS A 318 22.81 -19.10 -8.49
C LYS A 318 22.66 -17.59 -8.54
N TRP A 319 21.51 -17.11 -9.00
CA TRP A 319 21.17 -15.70 -8.94
C TRP A 319 20.83 -15.27 -7.52
N LYS A 320 21.35 -14.12 -7.11
CA LYS A 320 21.07 -13.51 -5.82
C LYS A 320 20.85 -12.01 -5.99
N LYS A 321 20.04 -11.41 -5.12
CA LYS A 321 19.97 -9.96 -4.95
C LYS A 321 21.36 -9.46 -4.58
N PHE A 322 21.83 -8.42 -5.26
CA PHE A 322 23.20 -7.94 -5.18
C PHE A 322 23.21 -6.46 -4.82
N LYS A 323 23.94 -6.09 -3.76
CA LYS A 323 24.08 -4.69 -3.36
C LYS A 323 25.09 -4.01 -4.29
N ALA A 324 24.58 -3.19 -5.19
CA ALA A 324 25.39 -2.46 -6.17
C ALA A 324 25.00 -0.99 -6.22
N THR A 325 25.92 -0.16 -6.71
CA THR A 325 25.62 1.21 -7.09
C THR A 325 24.67 1.17 -8.29
N ILE A 326 23.40 1.45 -8.02
CA ILE A 326 22.34 1.46 -9.02
C ILE A 326 21.61 2.78 -9.04
N PHE A 327 21.19 3.16 -10.24
CA PHE A 327 20.36 4.33 -10.48
C PHE A 327 19.00 3.89 -11.00
N THR A 328 17.96 4.57 -10.54
CA THR A 328 16.63 4.49 -11.14
C THR A 328 16.09 5.91 -11.31
N GLY A 329 15.44 6.18 -12.44
CA GLY A 329 14.86 7.48 -12.70
C GLY A 329 14.00 7.49 -13.95
N PHE A 330 13.34 8.60 -14.17
CA PHE A 330 12.51 8.83 -15.33
C PHE A 330 12.69 10.26 -15.84
N TYR A 331 12.39 10.45 -17.13
CA TYR A 331 12.41 11.76 -17.77
C TYR A 331 11.51 11.74 -19.02
N GLY A 332 11.16 12.92 -19.51
CA GLY A 332 10.38 13.03 -20.74
C GLY A 332 9.20 13.98 -20.62
N LYS A 333 8.22 13.84 -21.51
CA LYS A 333 7.05 14.73 -21.53
C LYS A 333 5.84 14.13 -20.84
N THR A 334 5.20 14.92 -20.00
CA THR A 334 3.86 14.65 -19.48
C THR A 334 2.83 15.42 -20.31
N ALA A 335 1.61 14.93 -20.32
CA ALA A 335 0.48 15.49 -21.03
C ALA A 335 -0.76 15.55 -20.11
N THR A 336 -1.73 16.37 -20.48
CA THR A 336 -3.06 16.35 -19.85
C THR A 336 -3.78 15.04 -20.20
N ALA A 337 -4.41 14.36 -19.23
CA ALA A 337 -5.04 13.05 -19.46
C ALA A 337 -6.08 13.01 -20.60
N TYR A 338 -6.90 14.07 -20.71
CA TYR A 338 -8.01 14.12 -21.68
C TYR A 338 -7.61 14.58 -23.07
N GLN A 339 -6.97 15.76 -23.15
CA GLN A 339 -6.69 16.42 -24.43
C GLN A 339 -5.36 16.00 -25.03
N CYS A 340 -4.54 15.25 -24.27
CA CYS A 340 -3.22 14.86 -24.70
C CYS A 340 -2.31 16.05 -25.07
N ASN A 341 -2.57 17.23 -24.52
CA ASN A 341 -1.73 18.40 -24.73
C ASN A 341 -0.48 18.27 -23.87
N ASP A 342 0.68 18.64 -24.42
CA ASP A 342 1.93 18.68 -23.64
C ASP A 342 1.69 19.55 -22.39
N TYR A 343 1.85 18.95 -21.22
CA TYR A 343 1.66 19.60 -19.93
C TYR A 343 2.98 20.18 -19.43
N GLY A 344 4.08 19.46 -19.68
CA GLY A 344 5.43 19.92 -19.36
C GLY A 344 6.47 18.83 -19.50
N ASP A 345 7.73 19.27 -19.55
CA ASP A 345 8.89 18.41 -19.52
C ASP A 345 9.23 18.04 -18.07
N GLN A 346 9.38 16.75 -17.81
CA GLN A 346 9.98 16.20 -16.62
C GLN A 346 11.49 16.06 -16.87
N PRO A 347 12.34 16.86 -16.21
CA PRO A 347 13.78 16.66 -16.28
C PRO A 347 14.12 15.26 -15.74
N LEU A 348 15.35 14.79 -15.98
CA LEU A 348 15.79 13.53 -15.39
C LEU A 348 15.74 13.59 -13.87
N THR A 349 14.71 12.97 -13.32
CA THR A 349 14.49 12.83 -11.90
C THR A 349 14.75 11.39 -11.52
N GLY A 350 15.72 11.19 -10.64
CA GLY A 350 16.11 9.86 -10.22
C GLY A 350 16.93 9.87 -8.96
N LYS A 351 17.38 8.69 -8.58
CA LYS A 351 18.18 8.47 -7.39
C LYS A 351 19.23 7.41 -7.68
N GLU A 352 20.47 7.70 -7.29
CA GLU A 352 21.58 6.74 -7.27
C GLU A 352 21.91 6.38 -5.82
N ARG A 353 22.00 5.08 -5.54
CA ARG A 353 22.42 4.54 -4.24
C ARG A 353 23.08 3.18 -4.43
N ARG A 354 23.91 2.78 -3.46
CA ARG A 354 24.47 1.42 -3.38
C ARG A 354 23.48 0.50 -2.68
N ARG A 355 22.54 -0.13 -3.39
CA ARG A 355 21.47 -0.96 -2.78
C ARG A 355 21.19 -2.21 -3.62
N LYS A 356 20.48 -3.17 -3.05
CA LYS A 356 19.85 -4.28 -3.81
C LYS A 356 18.65 -3.78 -4.61
N LYS A 357 17.94 -2.77 -4.10
CA LYS A 357 16.81 -2.10 -4.74
C LYS A 357 16.87 -0.60 -4.51
N VAL A 358 16.70 0.19 -5.57
CA VAL A 358 16.47 1.64 -5.47
C VAL A 358 15.13 1.96 -6.08
N LYS A 359 14.32 2.74 -5.37
CA LYS A 359 13.03 3.25 -5.84
C LYS A 359 13.07 4.78 -5.91
N LYS A 360 12.45 5.33 -6.95
CA LYS A 360 12.08 6.75 -7.04
C LYS A 360 10.57 6.83 -7.16
N ARG A 361 9.96 7.57 -6.23
CA ARG A 361 8.52 7.84 -6.17
C ARG A 361 8.30 9.34 -6.18
N GLU A 362 7.28 9.78 -6.91
CA GLU A 362 6.84 11.16 -6.96
C GLU A 362 5.32 11.22 -7.11
N TYR A 363 4.72 12.18 -6.42
CA TYR A 363 3.30 12.50 -6.54
C TYR A 363 3.20 13.85 -7.22
N ILE A 364 2.55 13.89 -8.37
CA ILE A 364 2.37 15.13 -9.13
C ILE A 364 0.90 15.52 -9.04
N LEU A 365 0.64 16.78 -8.72
CA LEU A 365 -0.72 17.32 -8.67
C LEU A 365 -1.33 17.33 -10.08
N GLY A 366 -2.56 16.82 -10.18
CA GLY A 366 -3.35 16.75 -11.40
C GLY A 366 -3.39 15.37 -12.06
N ASP A 367 -4.37 15.22 -12.95
CA ASP A 367 -4.55 14.04 -13.80
C ASP A 367 -3.64 14.14 -15.03
N LEU A 368 -2.52 13.43 -14.96
CA LEU A 368 -1.54 13.42 -16.03
C LEU A 368 -1.70 12.17 -16.92
N ALA A 369 -1.12 12.27 -18.10
CA ALA A 369 -0.84 11.14 -18.98
C ALA A 369 0.55 11.30 -19.59
N VAL A 370 1.03 10.26 -20.27
CA VAL A 370 2.25 10.34 -21.08
C VAL A 370 1.97 9.87 -22.50
N LYS A 371 2.72 10.41 -23.46
CA LYS A 371 2.62 10.03 -24.88
C LYS A 371 3.69 9.00 -25.21
N GLN A 372 3.45 8.27 -26.29
CA GLN A 372 4.40 7.28 -26.79
C GLN A 372 5.70 7.94 -27.27
N ASN A 373 6.84 7.25 -27.14
CA ASN A 373 8.20 7.66 -27.53
C ASN A 373 8.72 8.96 -26.89
N VAL A 374 8.08 9.45 -25.82
CA VAL A 374 8.52 10.70 -25.17
C VAL A 374 8.71 10.55 -23.67
N PHE A 375 8.51 9.36 -23.11
CA PHE A 375 8.69 9.11 -21.69
C PHE A 375 9.56 7.88 -21.44
N PHE A 376 10.63 8.06 -20.68
CA PHE A 376 11.70 7.08 -20.55
C PHE A 376 12.02 6.79 -19.09
N SER A 377 12.50 5.57 -18.85
CA SER A 377 13.12 5.16 -17.60
C SER A 377 14.60 4.86 -17.82
N VAL A 378 15.41 5.18 -16.82
CA VAL A 378 16.86 4.97 -16.87
C VAL A 378 17.26 4.13 -15.67
N HIS A 379 18.00 3.07 -15.96
CA HIS A 379 18.42 2.07 -15.00
C HIS A 379 19.92 1.83 -15.15
N LYS A 380 20.67 1.94 -14.06
CA LYS A 380 22.12 1.73 -14.10
C LYS A 380 22.58 0.72 -13.08
N GLN A 381 23.69 0.06 -13.37
CA GLN A 381 24.43 -0.76 -12.43
C GLN A 381 25.93 -0.67 -12.71
N GLU A 382 26.72 -0.31 -11.70
CA GLU A 382 28.20 -0.32 -11.77
C GLU A 382 28.75 0.45 -13.00
N GLY A 383 28.12 1.58 -13.35
CA GLY A 383 28.48 2.40 -14.52
C GLY A 383 27.89 1.95 -15.86
N ASN A 384 27.32 0.75 -15.95
CA ASN A 384 26.54 0.32 -17.11
C ASN A 384 25.15 0.96 -17.07
N SER A 385 24.65 1.43 -18.20
CA SER A 385 23.35 2.08 -18.31
C SER A 385 22.46 1.33 -19.28
N TYR A 386 21.22 1.12 -18.86
CA TYR A 386 20.12 0.64 -19.67
C TYR A 386 19.02 1.70 -19.63
N GLN A 387 18.60 2.15 -20.81
CA GLN A 387 17.47 3.04 -20.93
C GLN A 387 16.33 2.27 -21.57
N ASN A 388 15.16 2.33 -20.95
CA ASN A 388 13.95 1.76 -21.50
C ASN A 388 12.98 2.87 -21.90
N GLU A 389 12.43 2.74 -23.10
CA GLU A 389 11.24 3.46 -23.50
C GLU A 389 10.07 2.88 -22.72
N VAL A 390 9.48 3.68 -21.83
CA VAL A 390 8.37 3.25 -20.98
C VAL A 390 7.06 3.35 -21.75
N TYR A 391 6.95 4.44 -22.50
CA TYR A 391 5.87 4.64 -23.44
C TYR A 391 6.35 5.48 -24.60
#